data_AF-A0AAW0SL39-F1
#
_entry.id   AF-A0AAW0SL39-F1
#
_cell.length_a   1.000
_cell.length_b   1.000
_cell.length_c   1.000
_cell.angle_alpha   90.00
_cell.angle_beta   90.00
_cell.angle_gamma   90.00
#
_symmetry.space_group_name_H-M   'P 1'
#
loop_
_entity.id
_entity.type
_entity.pdbx_description
1 polymer ?
#
loop_
_entity_poly.entity_id
_entity_poly.type
_entity_poly.pdbx_seq_one_letter_code
_entity_poly.pdbx_strand_id
1 'polypeptide(L)'
;MARRERVCWAAAVAVMLWLAVDVPSAAAVASESCSAVKSVYQAQGFRETVPSQPISGNHLKICRGETTCCTEVMERKLSVESRQEFDTNLKNLLNPLANLFSKKNVKLNEVFYKLLNQSRKNFDEMFSRTYGILYQQNAYVFTTLYDKLEDYFRNGEQDLQVTMDNFFKLLYQRMFTVFNVQYTFNNRYLRCVTHHMEQLKPFGEVPKKLTTQIKRSFVALRTFAQGLAIGRDVVKNVLKVNPSISCVHELMRMTHCSTCDGHKGVRPCLPYCREVINLCLIHHQPLVESWIDYVDAMVKVGERLENPFNIDNVVQPVNYKISDAIMNFQESGVDISEKVFKGCGPPQLGRKRREAVRGELTPEFLDFRSNDRQDKKRDRDTDDVSVSRHVHEIKTKIRNSRDFWSELPTKMCRDAAKEGAASCWTGTKLGK
;
A
#
# COMPACT_ATOMS: atom_id res chain seq x y z
N MET A 1 48.11 70.80 79.65
CA MET A 1 47.09 70.39 80.65
C MET A 1 45.83 71.19 80.36
N ALA A 2 44.65 70.68 80.05
CA ALA A 2 44.08 69.35 80.04
C ALA A 2 42.94 69.36 79.00
N ARG A 3 43.03 68.57 77.93
CA ARG A 3 41.90 68.32 77.00
C ARG A 3 42.14 67.16 76.02
N ARG A 4 42.78 66.07 76.48
CA ARG A 4 43.13 64.94 75.60
C ARG A 4 42.92 63.54 76.20
N GLU A 5 41.96 63.39 77.11
CA GLU A 5 41.75 62.12 77.85
C GLU A 5 40.29 61.60 77.90
N ARG A 6 39.38 62.01 77.00
CA ARG A 6 38.01 61.45 76.97
C ARG A 6 37.54 60.90 75.62
N VAL A 7 38.45 60.37 74.81
CA VAL A 7 38.09 59.72 73.52
C VAL A 7 38.62 58.28 73.40
N CYS A 8 39.45 57.79 74.34
CA CYS A 8 40.04 56.44 74.25
C CYS A 8 39.19 55.28 74.80
N TRP A 9 38.03 55.51 75.41
CA TRP A 9 37.20 54.42 75.94
C TRP A 9 36.05 53.97 75.01
N ALA A 10 35.69 54.76 73.99
CA ALA A 10 34.67 54.38 73.01
C ALA A 10 35.23 53.65 71.78
N ALA A 11 36.53 53.79 71.50
CA ALA A 11 37.19 53.15 70.35
C ALA A 11 37.63 51.70 70.63
N ALA A 12 37.82 51.30 71.89
CA ALA A 12 38.30 49.96 72.23
C ALA A 12 37.21 48.87 72.21
N VAL A 13 35.93 49.24 72.34
CA VAL A 13 34.81 48.27 72.27
C VAL A 13 34.35 48.02 70.83
N ALA A 14 34.59 48.97 69.91
CA ALA A 14 34.27 48.81 68.50
C ALA A 14 35.25 47.90 67.73
N VAL A 15 36.51 47.80 68.18
CA VAL A 15 37.55 47.00 67.51
C VAL A 15 37.52 45.52 67.94
N MET A 16 36.96 45.19 69.12
CA MET A 16 36.80 43.79 69.56
C MET A 16 35.54 43.10 69.02
N LEU A 17 34.68 43.81 68.28
CA LEU A 17 33.52 43.24 67.57
C LEU A 17 33.77 43.04 66.06
N TRP A 18 34.96 43.37 65.57
CA TRP A 18 35.40 43.19 64.18
C TRP A 18 36.41 42.05 63.98
N LEU A 19 36.55 41.15 64.97
CA LEU A 19 37.30 39.89 64.87
C LEU A 19 36.41 38.66 65.11
N ALA A 20 35.12 38.78 64.82
CA ALA A 20 34.22 37.64 64.72
C ALA A 20 34.26 37.11 63.28
N VAL A 21 35.23 36.23 63.04
CA VAL A 21 35.14 35.06 62.16
C VAL A 21 34.45 35.30 60.81
N ASP A 22 35.24 35.72 59.82
CA ASP A 22 35.00 35.33 58.43
C ASP A 22 35.13 33.80 58.34
N VAL A 23 34.04 33.09 58.64
CA VAL A 23 33.80 31.80 58.01
C VAL A 23 33.51 32.17 56.55
N PRO A 24 34.31 31.73 55.56
CA PRO A 24 33.79 31.69 54.22
C PRO A 24 32.62 30.72 54.31
N SER A 25 31.40 31.29 54.35
CA SER A 25 30.21 30.58 53.96
C SER A 25 30.59 30.01 52.61
N ALA A 26 30.93 28.71 52.61
CA ALA A 26 30.98 27.94 51.41
C ALA A 26 29.63 28.22 50.79
N ALA A 27 29.60 29.09 49.78
CA ALA A 27 28.52 29.16 48.85
C ALA A 27 28.31 27.70 48.49
N ALA A 28 27.25 27.13 49.05
CA ALA A 28 26.86 25.78 48.75
C ALA A 28 26.75 25.81 47.24
N VAL A 29 27.74 25.22 46.56
CA VAL A 29 27.57 24.69 45.22
C VAL A 29 26.25 23.98 45.36
N ALA A 30 25.21 24.53 44.74
CA ALA A 30 23.88 23.98 44.82
C ALA A 30 24.05 22.53 44.39
N SER A 31 24.11 21.62 45.36
CA SER A 31 24.25 20.21 45.07
C SER A 31 22.91 19.89 44.44
N GLU A 32 22.92 19.69 43.12
CA GLU A 32 21.73 19.40 42.36
C GLU A 32 21.05 18.20 43.00
N SER A 33 20.04 18.47 43.82
CA SER A 33 19.35 17.41 44.55
C SER A 33 18.60 16.56 43.52
N CYS A 34 18.73 15.24 43.62
CA CYS A 34 18.02 14.29 42.76
C CYS A 34 16.48 14.30 42.95
N SER A 35 15.97 15.26 43.74
CA SER A 35 14.54 15.49 43.97
C SER A 35 13.78 15.84 42.68
N ALA A 36 14.41 16.62 41.78
CA ALA A 36 13.83 16.98 40.48
C ALA A 36 13.63 15.73 39.60
N VAL A 37 14.62 14.85 39.60
CA VAL A 37 14.64 13.57 38.88
C VAL A 37 13.62 12.58 39.46
N LYS A 38 13.51 12.52 40.79
CA LYS A 38 12.52 11.71 41.50
C LYS A 38 11.08 12.02 41.06
N SER A 39 10.75 13.31 40.86
CA SER A 39 9.42 13.70 40.38
C SER A 39 9.09 13.18 38.97
N VAL A 40 10.10 13.08 38.08
CA VAL A 40 9.93 12.61 36.70
C VAL A 40 9.73 11.09 36.68
N TYR A 41 10.55 10.35 37.42
CA TYR A 41 10.43 8.89 37.48
C TYR A 41 9.15 8.42 38.19
N GLN A 42 8.70 9.14 39.22
CA GLN A 42 7.41 8.84 39.86
C GLN A 42 6.24 9.09 38.90
N ALA A 43 6.31 10.13 38.07
CA ALA A 43 5.29 10.38 37.05
C ALA A 43 5.26 9.31 35.94
N GLN A 44 6.41 8.70 35.63
CA GLN A 44 6.53 7.55 34.72
C GLN A 44 6.16 6.20 35.38
N GLY A 45 5.76 6.20 36.66
CA GLY A 45 5.28 5.00 37.35
C GLY A 45 6.39 4.12 37.96
N PHE A 46 7.61 4.64 38.13
CA PHE A 46 8.68 3.91 38.81
C PHE A 46 8.49 3.95 40.34
N ARG A 47 8.53 2.76 40.96
CA ARG A 47 8.42 2.58 42.42
C ARG A 47 9.78 2.47 43.12
N GLU A 48 10.88 2.56 42.38
CA GLU A 48 12.23 2.36 42.90
C GLU A 48 12.72 3.57 43.69
N THR A 49 13.59 3.30 44.66
CA THR A 49 14.22 4.31 45.52
C THR A 49 15.26 5.10 44.73
N VAL A 50 14.82 6.24 44.17
CA VAL A 50 15.72 7.25 43.62
C VAL A 50 16.59 7.82 44.75
N PRO A 51 17.93 7.85 44.61
CA PRO A 51 18.83 8.47 45.58
C PRO A 51 18.41 9.92 45.89
N SER A 52 18.53 10.36 47.15
CA SER A 52 18.22 11.74 47.54
C SER A 52 19.32 12.74 47.12
N GLN A 53 20.57 12.25 47.00
CA GLN A 53 21.74 13.00 46.57
C GLN A 53 22.45 12.26 45.42
N PRO A 54 23.18 12.98 44.55
CA PRO A 54 23.93 12.37 43.46
C PRO A 54 24.99 11.42 44.00
N ILE A 55 25.05 10.22 43.42
CA ILE A 55 26.02 9.17 43.73
C ILE A 55 27.09 9.08 42.62
N SER A 56 28.23 8.45 42.90
CA SER A 56 29.25 8.21 41.86
C SER A 56 28.68 7.32 40.75
N GLY A 57 28.91 7.67 39.48
CA GLY A 57 28.35 6.96 38.31
C GLY A 57 29.07 5.68 37.87
N ASN A 58 30.10 5.23 38.58
CA ASN A 58 30.96 4.11 38.17
C ASN A 58 30.23 2.75 38.01
N HIS A 59 29.05 2.60 38.63
CA HIS A 59 28.23 1.39 38.53
C HIS A 59 27.36 1.33 37.27
N LEU A 60 27.26 2.43 36.50
CA LEU A 60 26.44 2.50 35.29
C LEU A 60 27.21 2.01 34.06
N LYS A 61 26.53 1.28 33.18
CA LYS A 61 27.12 0.68 31.96
C LYS A 61 26.88 1.52 30.70
N ILE A 62 25.82 2.34 30.69
CA ILE A 62 25.33 3.05 29.51
C ILE A 62 25.54 4.56 29.66
N CYS A 63 25.14 5.15 30.79
CA CYS A 63 25.37 6.56 31.09
C CYS A 63 26.80 6.78 31.62
N ARG A 64 27.53 7.77 31.08
CA ARG A 64 28.96 8.01 31.39
C ARG A 64 29.20 9.27 32.25
N GLY A 65 28.28 9.62 33.14
CA GLY A 65 28.42 10.78 34.04
C GLY A 65 29.26 10.46 35.29
N GLU A 66 30.07 11.43 35.76
CA GLU A 66 30.86 11.28 37.00
C GLU A 66 29.96 11.21 38.25
N THR A 67 28.86 11.96 38.23
CA THR A 67 27.79 11.95 39.23
C THR A 67 26.46 11.55 38.59
N THR A 68 25.64 10.77 39.29
CA THR A 68 24.35 10.31 38.76
C THR A 68 23.27 10.20 39.83
N CYS A 69 22.02 10.39 39.42
CA CYS A 69 20.81 10.13 40.20
C CYS A 69 20.16 8.77 39.89
N CYS A 70 20.83 7.88 39.14
CA CYS A 70 20.29 6.58 38.70
C CYS A 70 21.07 5.39 39.29
N THR A 71 20.36 4.32 39.65
CA THR A 71 20.94 3.03 40.06
C THR A 71 21.05 2.06 38.87
N GLU A 72 21.78 0.95 39.00
CA GLU A 72 21.87 -0.06 37.93
C GLU A 72 20.51 -0.73 37.61
N VAL A 73 19.61 -0.80 38.59
CA VAL A 73 18.26 -1.36 38.39
C VAL A 73 17.40 -0.38 37.60
N MET A 74 17.45 0.91 37.96
CA MET A 74 16.82 1.98 37.19
C MET A 74 17.37 2.03 35.77
N GLU A 75 18.69 1.90 35.60
CA GLU A 75 19.34 1.93 34.28
C GLU A 75 18.79 0.81 33.37
N ARG A 76 18.71 -0.42 33.89
CA ARG A 76 18.15 -1.56 33.14
C ARG A 76 16.69 -1.36 32.77
N LYS A 77 15.87 -0.83 33.68
CA LYS A 77 14.45 -0.62 33.42
C LYS A 77 14.20 0.50 32.40
N LEU A 78 14.96 1.58 32.48
CA LEU A 78 14.92 2.69 31.52
C LEU A 78 15.38 2.27 30.12
N SER A 79 16.36 1.37 30.04
CA SER A 79 16.77 0.77 28.77
C SER A 79 15.62 0.04 28.06
N VAL A 80 14.83 -0.74 28.83
CA VAL A 80 13.65 -1.45 28.30
C VAL A 80 12.57 -0.46 27.87
N GLU A 81 12.31 0.58 28.66
CA GLU A 81 11.31 1.60 28.32
C GLU A 81 11.69 2.39 27.07
N SER A 82 12.96 2.81 26.94
CA SER A 82 13.47 3.48 25.72
C SER A 82 13.24 2.65 24.47
N ARG A 83 13.44 1.33 24.56
CA ARG A 83 13.16 0.42 23.45
C ARG A 83 11.66 0.37 23.14
N GLN A 84 10.81 0.26 24.16
CA GLN A 84 9.36 0.22 23.98
C GLN A 84 8.81 1.51 23.37
N GLU A 85 9.34 2.66 23.80
CA GLU A 85 9.01 3.97 23.24
C GLU A 85 9.42 4.07 21.78
N PHE A 86 10.65 3.65 21.44
CA PHE A 86 11.13 3.57 20.06
C PHE A 86 10.23 2.67 19.20
N ASP A 87 9.94 1.45 19.66
CA ASP A 87 9.09 0.49 18.94
C ASP A 87 7.67 1.04 18.73
N THR A 88 7.13 1.74 19.73
CA THR A 88 5.80 2.37 19.67
C THR A 88 5.77 3.53 18.68
N ASN A 89 6.78 4.39 18.71
CA ASN A 89 6.92 5.51 17.78
C ASN A 89 7.10 5.02 16.34
N LEU A 90 7.93 3.99 16.13
CA LEU A 90 8.11 3.35 14.84
C LEU A 90 6.80 2.74 14.33
N LYS A 91 6.06 2.02 15.18
CA LYS A 91 4.71 1.49 14.87
C LYS A 91 3.74 2.59 14.47
N ASN A 92 3.71 3.70 15.20
CA ASN A 92 2.81 4.82 14.93
C ASN A 92 3.09 5.49 13.56
N LEU A 93 4.34 5.48 13.11
CA LEU A 93 4.73 6.01 11.79
C LEU A 93 4.49 5.01 10.65
N LEU A 94 4.73 3.72 10.86
CA LEU A 94 4.60 2.68 9.83
C LEU A 94 3.17 2.17 9.63
N ASN A 95 2.38 2.04 10.69
CA ASN A 95 1.01 1.50 10.62
C ASN A 95 0.08 2.29 9.69
N PRO A 96 0.08 3.65 9.67
CA PRO A 96 -0.72 4.41 8.73
C PRO A 96 -0.41 4.06 7.27
N LEU A 97 0.88 3.86 6.95
CA LEU A 97 1.31 3.48 5.61
C LEU A 97 0.84 2.06 5.26
N ALA A 98 1.07 1.08 6.13
CA ALA A 98 0.59 -0.28 5.92
C ALA A 98 -0.95 -0.35 5.77
N ASN A 99 -1.68 0.42 6.57
CA ASN A 99 -3.13 0.50 6.52
C ASN A 99 -3.62 1.16 5.22
N LEU A 100 -2.92 2.19 4.72
CA LEU A 100 -3.21 2.82 3.44
C LEU A 100 -3.12 1.80 2.30
N PHE A 101 -2.00 1.06 2.19
CA PHE A 101 -1.82 0.00 1.19
C PHE A 101 -2.89 -1.08 1.33
N SER A 102 -3.17 -1.54 2.55
CA SER A 102 -4.17 -2.58 2.80
C SER A 102 -5.58 -2.15 2.40
N LYS A 103 -6.03 -0.97 2.83
CA LYS A 103 -7.37 -0.43 2.52
C LYS A 103 -7.55 -0.20 1.03
N LYS A 104 -6.53 0.38 0.38
CA LYS A 104 -6.56 0.65 -1.06
C LYS A 104 -6.55 -0.64 -1.88
N ASN A 105 -5.79 -1.66 -1.47
CA ASN A 105 -5.81 -2.97 -2.12
C ASN A 105 -7.18 -3.65 -2.03
N VAL A 106 -7.79 -3.68 -0.84
CA VAL A 106 -9.12 -4.27 -0.64
C VAL A 106 -10.16 -3.54 -1.49
N LYS A 107 -10.14 -2.19 -1.48
CA LYS A 107 -11.09 -1.40 -2.27
C LYS A 107 -10.90 -1.60 -3.77
N LEU A 108 -9.66 -1.68 -4.25
CA LEU A 108 -9.37 -1.94 -5.67
C LEU A 108 -9.96 -3.27 -6.13
N ASN A 109 -9.76 -4.33 -5.34
CA ASN A 109 -10.31 -5.65 -5.63
C ASN A 109 -11.84 -5.62 -5.63
N GLU A 110 -12.47 -4.97 -4.65
CA GLU A 110 -13.93 -4.83 -4.57
C GLU A 110 -14.50 -4.14 -5.82
N VAL A 111 -13.91 -3.02 -6.24
CA VAL A 111 -14.36 -2.25 -7.41
C VAL A 111 -14.17 -3.06 -8.69
N PHE A 112 -13.06 -3.79 -8.82
CA PHE A 112 -12.83 -4.67 -9.96
C PHE A 112 -13.90 -5.78 -10.07
N TYR A 113 -14.22 -6.48 -8.97
CA TYR A 113 -15.25 -7.51 -9.00
C TYR A 113 -16.64 -6.94 -9.29
N LYS A 114 -16.94 -5.73 -8.79
CA LYS A 114 -18.18 -5.00 -9.16
C LYS A 114 -18.23 -4.69 -10.65
N LEU A 115 -17.14 -4.18 -11.24
CA LEU A 115 -17.03 -3.91 -12.67
C LEU A 115 -17.28 -5.18 -13.50
N LEU A 116 -16.65 -6.29 -13.12
CA LEU A 116 -16.74 -7.55 -13.86
C LEU A 116 -18.16 -8.16 -13.78
N ASN A 117 -18.78 -8.15 -12.60
CA ASN A 117 -20.16 -8.59 -12.41
C ASN A 117 -21.16 -7.69 -13.16
N GLN A 118 -20.93 -6.37 -13.17
CA GLN A 118 -21.77 -5.45 -13.95
C GLN A 118 -21.64 -5.70 -15.45
N SER A 119 -20.41 -5.92 -15.94
CA SER A 119 -20.16 -6.31 -17.34
C SER A 119 -20.88 -7.63 -17.68
N ARG A 120 -20.81 -8.65 -16.80
CA ARG A 120 -21.51 -9.92 -16.97
C ARG A 120 -23.04 -9.74 -17.08
N LYS A 121 -23.64 -8.93 -16.21
CA LYS A 121 -25.08 -8.63 -16.26
C LYS A 121 -25.48 -7.87 -17.52
N ASN A 122 -24.72 -6.84 -17.89
CA ASN A 122 -24.95 -6.07 -19.11
C ASN A 122 -24.82 -6.95 -20.36
N PHE A 123 -23.86 -7.87 -20.35
CA PHE A 123 -23.68 -8.86 -21.41
C PHE A 123 -24.91 -9.74 -21.56
N ASP A 124 -25.37 -10.34 -20.45
CA ASP A 124 -26.52 -11.24 -20.43
C ASP A 124 -27.82 -10.55 -20.86
N GLU A 125 -28.06 -9.32 -20.37
CA GLU A 125 -29.23 -8.52 -20.71
C GLU A 125 -29.25 -8.13 -22.19
N MET A 126 -28.12 -7.64 -22.72
CA MET A 126 -28.00 -7.28 -24.13
C MET A 126 -28.19 -8.50 -25.03
N PHE A 127 -27.45 -9.59 -24.78
CA PHE A 127 -27.45 -10.76 -25.65
C PHE A 127 -28.77 -11.51 -25.61
N SER A 128 -29.44 -11.56 -24.46
CA SER A 128 -30.79 -12.11 -24.35
C SER A 128 -31.80 -11.32 -25.19
N ARG A 129 -31.67 -9.99 -25.24
CA ARG A 129 -32.54 -9.14 -26.09
C ARG A 129 -32.22 -9.27 -27.57
N THR A 130 -30.95 -9.33 -27.95
CA THR A 130 -30.52 -9.33 -29.36
C THR A 130 -30.62 -10.71 -30.01
N TYR A 131 -30.20 -11.78 -29.33
CA TYR A 131 -30.10 -13.12 -29.91
C TYR A 131 -31.13 -14.12 -29.34
N GLY A 132 -31.87 -13.74 -28.30
CA GLY A 132 -32.96 -14.53 -27.73
C GLY A 132 -32.54 -15.96 -27.32
N ILE A 133 -33.31 -16.94 -27.76
CA ILE A 133 -33.14 -18.36 -27.40
C ILE A 133 -31.76 -18.90 -27.83
N LEU A 134 -31.21 -18.42 -28.95
CA LEU A 134 -29.89 -18.87 -29.45
C LEU A 134 -28.77 -18.57 -28.45
N TYR A 135 -28.85 -17.40 -27.80
CA TYR A 135 -27.95 -17.05 -26.70
C TYR A 135 -28.23 -17.90 -25.46
N GLN A 136 -29.49 -18.00 -25.02
CA GLN A 136 -29.84 -18.74 -23.79
C GLN A 136 -29.33 -20.19 -23.80
N GLN A 137 -29.40 -20.87 -24.96
CA GLN A 137 -28.88 -22.23 -25.12
C GLN A 137 -27.35 -22.33 -25.02
N ASN A 138 -26.63 -21.25 -25.27
CA ASN A 138 -25.17 -21.18 -25.29
C ASN A 138 -24.59 -20.22 -24.23
N ALA A 139 -25.42 -19.72 -23.30
CA ALA A 139 -25.03 -18.74 -22.30
C ALA A 139 -23.85 -19.20 -21.44
N TYR A 140 -23.75 -20.52 -21.21
CA TYR A 140 -22.66 -21.14 -20.45
C TYR A 140 -21.27 -20.83 -21.01
N VAL A 141 -21.13 -20.60 -22.33
CA VAL A 141 -19.85 -20.25 -22.96
C VAL A 141 -19.34 -18.91 -22.42
N PHE A 142 -20.24 -17.95 -22.26
CA PHE A 142 -19.93 -16.61 -21.79
C PHE A 142 -19.78 -16.57 -20.27
N THR A 143 -20.65 -17.26 -19.52
CA THR A 143 -20.49 -17.35 -18.06
C THR A 143 -19.16 -17.98 -17.69
N THR A 144 -18.76 -19.06 -18.37
CA THR A 144 -17.46 -19.71 -18.17
C THR A 144 -16.30 -18.78 -18.46
N LEU A 145 -16.41 -17.90 -19.47
CA LEU A 145 -15.39 -16.89 -19.74
C LEU A 145 -15.24 -15.93 -18.54
N TYR A 146 -16.34 -15.37 -18.04
CA TYR A 146 -16.31 -14.47 -16.89
C TYR A 146 -15.76 -15.15 -15.64
N ASP A 147 -16.16 -16.40 -15.37
CA ASP A 147 -15.64 -17.18 -14.25
C ASP A 147 -14.11 -17.38 -14.35
N LYS A 148 -13.59 -17.67 -15.55
CA LYS A 148 -12.13 -17.78 -15.78
C LYS A 148 -11.40 -16.45 -15.65
N LEU A 149 -12.03 -15.33 -16.03
CA LEU A 149 -11.46 -13.99 -15.85
C LEU A 149 -11.40 -13.61 -14.35
N GLU A 150 -12.40 -13.98 -13.57
CA GLU A 150 -12.40 -13.84 -12.11
C GLU A 150 -11.30 -14.68 -11.45
N ASP A 151 -11.20 -15.95 -11.84
CA ASP A 151 -10.19 -16.88 -11.33
C ASP A 151 -8.77 -16.42 -11.68
N TYR A 152 -8.56 -15.87 -12.87
CA TYR A 152 -7.29 -15.28 -13.26
C TYR A 152 -6.90 -14.12 -12.32
N PHE A 153 -7.84 -13.20 -12.06
CA PHE A 153 -7.54 -12.07 -11.19
C PHE A 153 -7.24 -12.51 -9.76
N ARG A 154 -7.91 -13.57 -9.27
CA ARG A 154 -7.72 -14.12 -7.92
C ARG A 154 -6.42 -14.93 -7.79
N ASN A 155 -6.25 -15.96 -8.62
CA ASN A 155 -5.21 -16.98 -8.46
C ASN A 155 -4.05 -16.79 -9.44
N GLY A 156 -4.33 -16.32 -10.66
CA GLY A 156 -3.32 -16.03 -11.70
C GLY A 156 -2.64 -17.25 -12.32
N GLU A 157 -3.20 -18.45 -12.14
CA GLU A 157 -2.60 -19.70 -12.62
C GLU A 157 -2.83 -19.97 -14.12
N GLN A 158 -3.88 -19.41 -14.72
CA GLN A 158 -4.24 -19.67 -16.12
C GLN A 158 -3.66 -18.61 -17.06
N ASP A 159 -3.15 -19.01 -18.23
CA ASP A 159 -2.78 -18.04 -19.27
C ASP A 159 -4.04 -17.47 -19.93
N LEU A 160 -4.27 -16.16 -19.77
CA LEU A 160 -5.38 -15.45 -20.39
C LEU A 160 -5.42 -15.61 -21.91
N GLN A 161 -4.26 -15.71 -22.56
CA GLN A 161 -4.21 -15.91 -24.01
C GLN A 161 -4.85 -17.25 -24.39
N VAL A 162 -4.45 -18.33 -23.71
CA VAL A 162 -5.03 -19.66 -23.91
C VAL A 162 -6.52 -19.68 -23.56
N THR A 163 -6.92 -18.99 -22.50
CA THR A 163 -8.34 -18.88 -22.11
C THR A 163 -9.18 -18.19 -23.19
N MET A 164 -8.71 -17.06 -23.72
CA MET A 164 -9.40 -16.33 -24.78
C MET A 164 -9.41 -17.10 -26.10
N ASP A 165 -8.31 -17.73 -26.48
CA ASP A 165 -8.22 -18.56 -27.68
C ASP A 165 -9.20 -19.73 -27.62
N ASN A 166 -9.29 -20.40 -26.47
CA ASN A 166 -10.26 -21.46 -26.24
C ASN A 166 -11.70 -20.96 -26.27
N PHE A 167 -11.96 -19.76 -25.72
CA PHE A 167 -13.27 -19.12 -25.79
C PHE A 167 -13.69 -18.87 -27.25
N PHE A 168 -12.83 -18.27 -28.06
CA PHE A 168 -13.15 -18.00 -29.47
C PHE A 168 -13.26 -19.27 -30.31
N LYS A 169 -12.46 -20.31 -30.03
CA LYS A 169 -12.63 -21.63 -30.66
C LYS A 169 -13.99 -22.26 -30.35
N LEU A 170 -14.41 -22.21 -29.08
CA LEU A 170 -15.71 -22.72 -28.65
C LEU A 170 -16.86 -21.89 -29.23
N LEU A 171 -16.72 -20.57 -29.24
CA LEU A 171 -17.69 -19.66 -29.86
C LEU A 171 -17.84 -19.97 -31.35
N TYR A 172 -16.72 -20.20 -32.07
CA TYR A 172 -16.75 -20.55 -33.49
C TYR A 172 -17.48 -21.87 -33.75
N GLN A 173 -17.22 -22.91 -32.95
CA GLN A 173 -17.94 -24.18 -33.07
C GLN A 173 -19.45 -23.98 -32.90
N ARG A 174 -19.88 -23.20 -31.90
CA ARG A 174 -21.31 -22.95 -31.65
C ARG A 174 -21.94 -22.09 -32.74
N MET A 175 -21.29 -21.01 -33.15
CA MET A 175 -21.77 -20.17 -34.24
C MET A 175 -21.88 -20.95 -35.56
N PHE A 176 -20.91 -21.81 -35.87
CA PHE A 176 -20.97 -22.65 -37.06
C PHE A 176 -22.15 -23.63 -37.03
N THR A 177 -22.44 -24.26 -35.88
CA THR A 177 -23.61 -25.14 -35.73
C THR A 177 -24.93 -24.39 -35.82
N VAL A 178 -25.01 -23.17 -35.28
CA VAL A 178 -26.21 -22.33 -35.29
C VAL A 178 -26.46 -21.72 -36.66
N PHE A 179 -25.41 -21.40 -37.43
CA PHE A 179 -25.56 -20.90 -38.79
C PHE A 179 -25.97 -22.01 -39.76
N ASN A 180 -25.44 -23.23 -39.56
CA ASN A 180 -25.69 -24.38 -40.43
C ASN A 180 -26.67 -25.39 -39.81
N VAL A 181 -27.82 -24.93 -39.29
CA VAL A 181 -28.84 -25.78 -38.61
C VAL A 181 -29.32 -26.95 -39.46
N GLN A 182 -29.25 -26.84 -40.79
CA GLN A 182 -29.70 -27.88 -41.73
C GLN A 182 -28.83 -29.15 -41.69
N TYR A 183 -27.63 -29.06 -41.12
CA TYR A 183 -26.65 -30.13 -41.10
C TYR A 183 -26.39 -30.62 -39.68
N THR A 184 -26.02 -31.90 -39.57
CA THR A 184 -25.57 -32.48 -38.30
C THR A 184 -24.05 -32.60 -38.29
N PHE A 185 -23.44 -32.13 -37.21
CA PHE A 185 -21.98 -32.11 -37.05
C PHE A 185 -21.56 -33.01 -35.90
N ASN A 186 -20.61 -33.90 -36.14
CA ASN A 186 -19.98 -34.69 -35.08
C ASN A 186 -18.77 -33.95 -34.48
N ASN A 187 -18.31 -34.37 -33.30
CA ASN A 187 -17.16 -33.75 -32.63
C ASN A 187 -15.86 -33.80 -33.46
N ARG A 188 -15.70 -34.79 -34.35
CA ARG A 188 -14.53 -34.86 -35.25
C ARG A 188 -14.58 -33.75 -36.30
N TYR A 189 -15.76 -33.47 -36.85
CA TYR A 189 -16.00 -32.41 -37.82
C TYR A 189 -15.78 -31.05 -37.17
N LEU A 190 -16.35 -30.81 -35.97
CA LEU A 190 -16.15 -29.54 -35.24
C LEU A 190 -14.68 -29.28 -34.87
N ARG A 191 -13.87 -30.33 -34.65
CA ARG A 191 -12.41 -30.20 -34.50
C ARG A 191 -11.74 -29.76 -35.80
N CYS A 192 -12.17 -30.30 -36.94
CA CYS A 192 -11.69 -29.86 -38.25
C CYS A 192 -12.07 -28.40 -38.52
N VAL A 193 -13.32 -28.00 -38.21
CA VAL A 193 -13.77 -26.60 -38.32
C VAL A 193 -12.83 -25.69 -37.55
N THR A 194 -12.54 -25.98 -36.28
CA THR A 194 -11.60 -25.18 -35.48
C THR A 194 -10.17 -25.13 -36.03
N HIS A 195 -9.74 -26.12 -36.81
CA HIS A 195 -8.41 -26.12 -37.42
C HIS A 195 -8.29 -25.07 -38.53
N HIS A 196 -9.37 -24.82 -39.28
CA HIS A 196 -9.41 -23.79 -40.31
C HIS A 196 -9.62 -22.37 -39.77
N MET A 197 -9.88 -22.22 -38.46
CA MET A 197 -10.19 -20.93 -37.84
C MET A 197 -9.08 -19.89 -38.02
N GLU A 198 -7.81 -20.29 -37.92
CA GLU A 198 -6.67 -19.36 -38.04
C GLU A 198 -6.52 -18.78 -39.45
N GLN A 199 -6.79 -19.59 -40.47
CA GLN A 199 -6.71 -19.17 -41.87
C GLN A 199 -7.92 -18.34 -42.30
N LEU A 200 -9.12 -18.74 -41.85
CA LEU A 200 -10.37 -18.11 -42.27
C LEU A 200 -10.71 -16.85 -41.47
N LYS A 201 -10.16 -16.70 -40.26
CA LYS A 201 -10.43 -15.59 -39.33
C LYS A 201 -11.93 -15.21 -39.32
N PRO A 202 -12.82 -16.13 -38.90
CA PRO A 202 -14.28 -15.96 -38.99
C PRO A 202 -14.82 -14.72 -38.27
N PHE A 203 -14.07 -14.23 -37.28
CA PHE A 203 -14.43 -13.07 -36.46
C PHE A 203 -13.54 -11.84 -36.77
N GLY A 204 -12.85 -11.85 -37.91
CA GLY A 204 -11.90 -10.81 -38.31
C GLY A 204 -10.76 -10.64 -37.32
N GLU A 205 -10.39 -9.39 -37.04
CA GLU A 205 -9.30 -9.03 -36.12
C GLU A 205 -9.77 -8.91 -34.65
N VAL A 206 -11.07 -9.09 -34.38
CA VAL A 206 -11.64 -8.93 -33.04
C VAL A 206 -11.00 -9.87 -32.01
N PRO A 207 -10.85 -11.19 -32.26
CA PRO A 207 -10.25 -12.09 -31.29
C PRO A 207 -8.84 -11.67 -30.87
N LYS A 208 -8.00 -11.31 -31.84
CA LYS A 208 -6.62 -10.91 -31.60
C LYS A 208 -6.53 -9.60 -30.80
N LYS A 209 -7.32 -8.59 -31.20
CA LYS A 209 -7.36 -7.29 -30.53
C LYS A 209 -7.91 -7.41 -29.10
N LEU A 210 -9.04 -8.10 -28.93
CA LEU A 210 -9.67 -8.26 -27.61
C LEU A 210 -8.79 -9.05 -26.65
N THR A 211 -8.21 -10.16 -27.11
CA THR A 211 -7.29 -10.99 -26.31
C THR A 211 -6.09 -10.18 -25.82
N THR A 212 -5.48 -9.39 -26.71
CA THR A 212 -4.33 -8.54 -26.35
C THR A 212 -4.71 -7.47 -25.33
N GLN A 213 -5.86 -6.83 -25.51
CA GLN A 213 -6.37 -5.81 -24.59
C GLN A 213 -6.67 -6.40 -23.21
N ILE A 214 -7.43 -7.50 -23.14
CA ILE A 214 -7.75 -8.21 -21.91
C ILE A 214 -6.46 -8.64 -21.20
N LYS A 215 -5.54 -9.31 -21.90
CA LYS A 215 -4.27 -9.77 -21.31
C LYS A 215 -3.50 -8.61 -20.68
N ARG A 216 -3.30 -7.51 -21.41
CA ARG A 216 -2.50 -6.37 -20.91
C ARG A 216 -3.16 -5.68 -19.71
N SER A 217 -4.48 -5.46 -19.76
CA SER A 217 -5.22 -4.81 -18.68
C SER A 217 -5.30 -5.67 -17.42
N PHE A 218 -5.63 -6.96 -17.54
CA PHE A 218 -5.75 -7.85 -16.38
C PHE A 218 -4.40 -8.14 -15.74
N VAL A 219 -3.34 -8.35 -16.53
CA VAL A 219 -1.97 -8.52 -16.01
C VAL A 219 -1.56 -7.26 -15.25
N ALA A 220 -1.67 -6.08 -15.86
CA ALA A 220 -1.26 -4.84 -15.23
C ALA A 220 -2.04 -4.57 -13.93
N LEU A 221 -3.36 -4.79 -13.92
CA LEU A 221 -4.21 -4.54 -12.76
C LEU A 221 -3.90 -5.52 -11.62
N ARG A 222 -3.73 -6.80 -11.95
CA ARG A 222 -3.35 -7.83 -10.96
C ARG A 222 -1.97 -7.54 -10.39
N THR A 223 -0.99 -7.21 -11.21
CA THR A 223 0.36 -6.85 -10.76
C THR A 223 0.33 -5.61 -9.85
N PHE A 224 -0.51 -4.62 -10.17
CA PHE A 224 -0.70 -3.44 -9.32
C PHE A 224 -1.31 -3.81 -7.96
N ALA A 225 -2.36 -4.64 -7.93
CA ALA A 225 -2.96 -5.14 -6.68
C ALA A 225 -1.96 -5.97 -5.84
N GLN A 226 -1.22 -6.87 -6.48
CA GLN A 226 -0.17 -7.65 -5.81
C GLN A 226 0.95 -6.76 -5.27
N GLY A 227 1.37 -5.75 -6.04
CA GLY A 227 2.34 -4.76 -5.62
C GLY A 227 1.89 -4.01 -4.37
N LEU A 228 0.61 -3.65 -4.25
CA LEU A 228 0.04 -3.04 -3.04
C LEU A 228 0.11 -3.99 -1.83
N ALA A 229 -0.24 -5.27 -2.03
CA ALA A 229 -0.19 -6.28 -0.97
C ALA A 229 1.24 -6.52 -0.47
N ILE A 230 2.20 -6.63 -1.40
CA ILE A 230 3.63 -6.76 -1.07
C ILE A 230 4.13 -5.51 -0.34
N GLY A 231 3.79 -4.30 -0.81
CA GLY A 231 4.16 -3.05 -0.14
C GLY A 231 3.67 -2.99 1.30
N ARG A 232 2.41 -3.41 1.55
CA ARG A 232 1.88 -3.57 2.93
C ARG A 232 2.70 -4.57 3.74
N ASP A 233 3.02 -5.73 3.17
CA ASP A 233 3.68 -6.82 3.89
C ASP A 233 5.13 -6.48 4.23
N VAL A 234 5.83 -5.79 3.33
CA VAL A 234 7.17 -5.22 3.59
C VAL A 234 7.11 -4.28 4.80
N VAL A 235 6.21 -3.29 4.80
CA VAL A 235 6.07 -2.35 5.93
C VAL A 235 5.76 -3.08 7.24
N LYS A 236 4.89 -4.11 7.21
CA LYS A 236 4.57 -4.93 8.39
C LYS A 236 5.71 -5.82 8.87
N ASN A 237 6.55 -6.31 7.96
CA ASN A 237 7.68 -7.17 8.31
C ASN A 237 8.84 -6.36 8.88
N VAL A 238 9.02 -5.11 8.44
CA VAL A 238 10.00 -4.18 9.02
C VAL A 238 9.74 -3.98 10.53
N LEU A 239 8.47 -3.91 10.94
CA LEU A 239 8.08 -3.81 12.36
C LEU A 239 8.47 -5.00 13.24
N LYS A 240 8.86 -6.14 12.63
CA LYS A 240 9.28 -7.35 13.35
C LYS A 240 10.79 -7.41 13.56
N VAL A 241 11.56 -6.51 12.94
CA VAL A 241 13.02 -6.47 13.06
C VAL A 241 13.37 -5.84 14.41
N ASN A 242 14.07 -6.60 15.25
CA ASN A 242 14.50 -6.10 16.55
C ASN A 242 15.71 -5.17 16.41
N PRO A 243 15.76 -4.05 17.17
CA PRO A 243 16.94 -3.20 17.21
C PRO A 243 18.14 -3.94 17.82
N SER A 244 19.35 -3.54 17.41
CA SER A 244 20.59 -4.07 17.98
C SER A 244 20.79 -3.61 19.44
N ILE A 245 21.59 -4.34 20.20
CA ILE A 245 21.92 -3.98 21.60
C ILE A 245 22.57 -2.60 21.66
N SER A 246 23.48 -2.31 20.71
CA SER A 246 24.15 -1.00 20.59
C SER A 246 23.15 0.14 20.35
N CYS A 247 22.12 -0.09 19.52
CA CYS A 247 21.04 0.87 19.33
C CYS A 247 20.28 1.14 20.63
N VAL A 248 19.90 0.10 21.37
CA VAL A 248 19.17 0.25 22.63
C VAL A 248 19.99 1.03 23.67
N HIS A 249 21.30 0.82 23.71
CA HIS A 249 22.19 1.61 24.58
C HIS A 249 22.24 3.09 24.19
N GLU A 250 22.37 3.40 22.89
CA GLU A 250 22.41 4.79 22.43
C GLU A 250 21.03 5.48 22.53
N LEU A 251 19.93 4.76 22.31
CA LEU A 251 18.58 5.27 22.55
C LEU A 251 18.41 5.69 24.01
N MET A 252 18.82 4.83 24.93
CA MET A 252 18.78 5.14 26.36
C MET A 252 19.67 6.34 26.71
N ARG A 253 20.86 6.44 26.09
CA ARG A 253 21.75 7.59 26.26
C ARG A 253 21.10 8.88 25.78
N MET A 254 20.35 8.82 24.69
CA MET A 254 19.66 9.96 24.12
C MET A 254 18.44 10.40 24.94
N THR A 255 17.65 9.48 25.50
CA THR A 255 16.35 9.77 26.12
C THR A 255 16.43 10.00 27.63
N HIS A 256 17.19 9.18 28.36
CA HIS A 256 17.13 9.14 29.83
C HIS A 256 18.43 9.51 30.54
N CYS A 257 19.60 9.41 29.88
CA CYS A 257 20.85 9.75 30.57
C CYS A 257 20.94 11.23 30.97
N SER A 258 20.28 12.16 30.26
CA SER A 258 20.17 13.57 30.69
C SER A 258 19.46 13.71 32.03
N THR A 259 18.42 12.89 32.25
CA THR A 259 17.67 12.85 33.50
C THR A 259 18.47 12.16 34.61
N CYS A 260 19.27 11.15 34.26
CA CYS A 260 20.20 10.52 35.20
C CYS A 260 21.37 11.45 35.61
N ASP A 261 21.71 12.45 34.80
CA ASP A 261 22.74 13.47 35.09
C ASP A 261 22.19 14.63 35.96
N GLY A 262 20.89 14.63 36.26
CA GLY A 262 20.26 15.66 37.10
C GLY A 262 19.44 16.70 36.31
N HIS A 263 19.50 16.68 34.98
CA HIS A 263 18.82 17.66 34.15
C HIS A 263 17.35 17.28 33.87
N LYS A 264 16.41 18.16 34.19
CA LYS A 264 14.97 17.93 33.97
C LYS A 264 14.50 18.54 32.63
N GLY A 265 13.87 17.72 31.79
CA GLY A 265 13.15 18.20 30.59
C GLY A 265 14.02 18.64 29.42
N VAL A 266 15.30 18.28 29.42
CA VAL A 266 16.21 18.57 28.30
C VAL A 266 15.96 17.58 27.17
N ARG A 267 15.79 18.11 25.96
CA ARG A 267 15.62 17.32 24.73
C ARG A 267 16.97 17.05 24.05
N PRO A 268 17.11 15.92 23.34
CA PRO A 268 18.30 15.65 22.54
C PRO A 268 18.45 16.67 21.41
N CYS A 269 19.70 16.98 21.04
CA CYS A 269 20.00 17.78 19.86
C CYS A 269 19.51 17.06 18.60
N LEU A 270 18.98 17.79 17.62
CA LEU A 270 18.46 17.19 16.38
C LEU A 270 19.52 16.36 15.61
N PRO A 271 20.78 16.82 15.44
CA PRO A 271 21.80 16.02 14.76
C PRO A 271 22.11 14.71 15.49
N TYR A 272 22.23 14.77 16.83
CA TYR A 272 22.47 13.58 17.66
C TYR A 272 21.31 12.59 17.57
N CYS A 273 20.07 13.06 17.63
CA CYS A 273 18.90 12.20 17.46
C CYS A 273 18.92 11.48 16.11
N ARG A 274 19.22 12.20 15.01
CA ARG A 274 19.29 11.58 13.67
C ARG A 274 20.34 10.48 13.60
N GLU A 275 21.51 10.69 14.18
CA GLU A 275 22.58 9.69 14.21
C GLU A 275 22.16 8.42 14.96
N VAL A 276 21.57 8.57 16.15
CA VAL A 276 21.08 7.45 16.96
C VAL A 276 19.97 6.69 16.23
N ILE A 277 19.01 7.40 15.62
CA ILE A 277 17.93 6.75 14.87
C ILE A 277 18.47 6.05 13.61
N ASN A 278 19.44 6.63 12.91
CA ASN A 278 20.08 5.97 11.77
C ASN A 278 20.80 4.68 12.19
N LEU A 279 21.48 4.69 13.33
CA LEU A 279 22.09 3.48 13.90
C LEU A 279 21.04 2.40 14.19
N CYS A 280 19.90 2.79 14.74
CA CYS A 280 18.79 1.89 15.03
C CYS A 280 18.09 1.32 13.79
N LEU A 281 18.04 2.10 12.71
CA LEU A 281 17.39 1.74 11.44
C LEU A 281 18.39 1.23 10.38
N ILE A 282 19.61 0.86 10.78
CA ILE A 282 20.68 0.47 9.85
C ILE A 282 20.27 -0.69 8.92
N HIS A 283 19.50 -1.66 9.44
CA HIS A 283 18.99 -2.78 8.66
C HIS A 283 17.93 -2.38 7.63
N HIS A 284 17.40 -1.16 7.69
CA HIS A 284 16.39 -0.64 6.77
C HIS A 284 17.01 0.22 5.67
N GLN A 285 18.28 0.60 5.78
CA GLN A 285 18.93 1.46 4.80
C GLN A 285 18.90 0.90 3.37
N PRO A 286 19.11 -0.42 3.12
CA PRO A 286 18.98 -0.99 1.78
C PRO A 286 17.53 -0.93 1.23
N LEU A 287 16.54 -0.87 2.12
CA LEU A 287 15.14 -0.76 1.71
C LEU A 287 14.83 0.61 1.08
N VAL A 288 15.59 1.66 1.40
CA VAL A 288 15.36 3.00 0.86
C VAL A 288 15.44 3.00 -0.66
N GLU A 289 16.50 2.44 -1.23
CA GLU A 289 16.71 2.36 -2.69
C GLU A 289 15.66 1.45 -3.33
N SER A 290 15.49 0.23 -2.78
CA SER A 290 14.52 -0.75 -3.30
C SER A 290 13.07 -0.22 -3.24
N TRP A 291 12.74 0.59 -2.25
CA TRP A 291 11.42 1.19 -2.11
C TRP A 291 11.16 2.28 -3.14
N ILE A 292 12.17 3.10 -3.44
CA ILE A 292 12.08 4.11 -4.49
C ILE A 292 11.82 3.43 -5.84
N ASP A 293 12.59 2.39 -6.18
CA ASP A 293 12.39 1.62 -7.40
C ASP A 293 11.00 0.96 -7.46
N TYR A 294 10.54 0.41 -6.34
CA TYR A 294 9.19 -0.14 -6.19
C TYR A 294 8.12 0.93 -6.45
N VAL A 295 8.23 2.11 -5.84
CA VAL A 295 7.27 3.20 -6.01
C VAL A 295 7.25 3.67 -7.47
N ASP A 296 8.42 3.85 -8.08
CA ASP A 296 8.54 4.30 -9.47
C ASP A 296 7.95 3.24 -10.44
N ALA A 297 8.17 1.94 -10.18
CA ALA A 297 7.55 0.85 -10.94
C ALA A 297 6.03 0.83 -10.77
N MET A 298 5.53 0.97 -9.54
CA MET A 298 4.09 1.03 -9.25
C MET A 298 3.41 2.21 -9.93
N VAL A 299 4.06 3.38 -9.92
CA VAL A 299 3.55 4.58 -10.61
C VAL A 299 3.48 4.36 -12.12
N LYS A 300 4.52 3.76 -12.72
CA LYS A 300 4.51 3.41 -14.16
C LYS A 300 3.37 2.45 -14.51
N VAL A 301 3.13 1.42 -13.70
CA VAL A 301 1.99 0.51 -13.92
C VAL A 301 0.66 1.26 -13.77
N GLY A 302 0.54 2.14 -12.79
CA GLY A 302 -0.63 3.00 -12.61
C GLY A 302 -0.91 3.90 -13.82
N GLU A 303 0.10 4.53 -14.40
CA GLU A 303 -0.04 5.35 -15.63
C GLU A 303 -0.49 4.51 -16.83
N ARG A 304 0.00 3.26 -16.93
CA ARG A 304 -0.46 2.33 -17.97
C ARG A 304 -1.91 1.90 -17.77
N LEU A 305 -2.35 1.74 -16.53
CA LEU A 305 -3.73 1.41 -16.19
C LEU A 305 -4.71 2.56 -16.38
N GLU A 306 -4.26 3.82 -16.32
CA GLU A 306 -5.13 4.97 -16.60
C GLU A 306 -5.42 5.12 -18.09
N ASN A 307 -4.41 4.91 -18.95
CA ASN A 307 -4.49 5.20 -20.38
C ASN A 307 -4.48 3.93 -21.27
N PRO A 308 -3.33 3.31 -21.62
CA PRO A 308 -3.27 2.27 -22.66
C PRO A 308 -3.93 0.94 -22.25
N PHE A 309 -3.98 0.64 -20.95
CA PHE A 309 -4.48 -0.63 -20.40
C PHE A 309 -5.67 -0.41 -19.46
N ASN A 310 -6.42 0.66 -19.69
CA ASN A 310 -7.61 0.99 -18.92
C ASN A 310 -8.62 -0.16 -18.93
N ILE A 311 -8.81 -0.77 -17.76
CA ILE A 311 -9.65 -1.97 -17.59
C ILE A 311 -11.13 -1.64 -17.82
N ASP A 312 -11.57 -0.44 -17.46
CA ASP A 312 -12.96 0.00 -17.66
C ASP A 312 -13.27 0.00 -19.17
N ASN A 313 -12.38 0.58 -19.97
CA ASN A 313 -12.49 0.64 -21.44
C ASN A 313 -12.36 -0.72 -22.14
N VAL A 314 -11.81 -1.73 -21.47
CA VAL A 314 -11.68 -3.09 -22.01
C VAL A 314 -12.87 -3.96 -21.63
N VAL A 315 -13.30 -3.92 -20.36
CA VAL A 315 -14.31 -4.82 -19.78
C VAL A 315 -15.75 -4.34 -20.03
N GLN A 316 -16.00 -3.03 -20.02
CA GLN A 316 -17.35 -2.51 -20.24
C GLN A 316 -17.89 -2.81 -21.66
N PRO A 317 -17.14 -2.60 -22.76
CA PRO A 317 -17.65 -2.85 -24.11
C PRO A 317 -17.45 -4.29 -24.61
N VAL A 318 -17.20 -5.26 -23.73
CA VAL A 318 -16.96 -6.67 -24.13
C VAL A 318 -18.17 -7.24 -24.87
N ASN A 319 -19.38 -6.95 -24.41
CA ASN A 319 -20.64 -7.31 -25.07
C ASN A 319 -20.69 -6.80 -26.50
N TYR A 320 -20.44 -5.51 -26.73
CA TYR A 320 -20.46 -4.93 -28.07
C TYR A 320 -19.37 -5.52 -28.97
N LYS A 321 -18.15 -5.70 -28.46
CA LYS A 321 -17.03 -6.29 -29.24
C LYS A 321 -17.31 -7.73 -29.64
N ILE A 322 -17.89 -8.54 -28.75
CA ILE A 322 -18.25 -9.91 -29.07
C ILE A 322 -19.44 -9.95 -30.04
N SER A 323 -20.40 -9.04 -29.90
CA SER A 323 -21.51 -8.92 -30.85
C SER A 323 -21.00 -8.54 -32.25
N ASP A 324 -20.04 -7.61 -32.34
CA ASP A 324 -19.34 -7.24 -33.57
C ASP A 324 -18.60 -8.44 -34.20
N ALA A 325 -17.89 -9.24 -33.40
CA ALA A 325 -17.30 -10.49 -33.88
C ALA A 325 -18.36 -11.42 -34.49
N ILE A 326 -19.52 -11.59 -33.84
CA ILE A 326 -20.62 -12.41 -34.37
C ILE A 326 -21.18 -11.83 -35.67
N MET A 327 -21.34 -10.51 -35.77
CA MET A 327 -21.79 -9.85 -37.01
C MET A 327 -20.81 -10.11 -38.16
N ASN A 328 -19.50 -9.95 -37.93
CA ASN A 328 -18.47 -10.28 -38.95
C ASN A 328 -18.58 -11.74 -39.45
N PHE A 329 -18.89 -12.68 -38.56
CA PHE A 329 -19.12 -14.07 -38.94
C PHE A 329 -20.42 -14.26 -39.73
N GLN A 330 -21.49 -13.52 -39.38
CA GLN A 330 -22.76 -13.61 -40.10
C GLN A 330 -22.64 -13.07 -41.53
N GLU A 331 -21.89 -11.99 -41.74
CA GLU A 331 -21.63 -11.41 -43.06
C GLU A 331 -20.82 -12.34 -43.97
N SER A 332 -19.80 -12.99 -43.41
CA SER A 332 -18.91 -13.90 -44.16
C SER A 332 -19.26 -15.39 -44.01
N GLY A 333 -20.40 -15.69 -43.38
CA GLY A 333 -20.74 -17.04 -42.92
C GLY A 333 -20.93 -18.05 -44.03
N VAL A 334 -21.46 -17.62 -45.19
CA VAL A 334 -21.65 -18.46 -46.37
C VAL A 334 -20.28 -18.88 -46.95
N ASP A 335 -19.41 -17.91 -47.21
CA ASP A 335 -18.04 -18.15 -47.73
C ASP A 335 -17.21 -19.03 -46.79
N ILE A 336 -17.32 -18.80 -45.49
CA ILE A 336 -16.65 -19.61 -44.47
C ILE A 336 -17.18 -21.05 -44.51
N SER A 337 -18.50 -21.21 -44.59
CA SER A 337 -19.11 -22.55 -44.65
C SER A 337 -18.67 -23.31 -45.89
N GLU A 338 -18.62 -22.66 -47.06
CA GLU A 338 -18.12 -23.29 -48.29
C GLU A 338 -16.66 -23.71 -48.19
N LYS A 339 -15.78 -22.84 -47.66
CA LYS A 339 -14.36 -23.16 -47.49
C LYS A 339 -14.16 -24.30 -46.49
N VAL A 340 -14.94 -24.32 -45.42
CA VAL A 340 -14.94 -25.42 -44.44
C VAL A 340 -15.45 -26.71 -45.05
N PHE A 341 -16.51 -26.70 -45.87
CA PHE A 341 -17.01 -27.90 -46.55
C PHE A 341 -15.99 -28.45 -47.55
N LYS A 342 -15.24 -27.58 -48.23
CA LYS A 342 -14.13 -27.98 -49.10
C LYS A 342 -12.96 -28.59 -48.32
N GLY A 343 -12.64 -28.07 -47.13
CA GLY A 343 -11.53 -28.56 -46.29
C GLY A 343 -11.86 -29.81 -45.47
N CYS A 344 -13.03 -29.84 -44.84
CA CYS A 344 -13.46 -30.89 -43.91
C CYS A 344 -14.38 -31.96 -44.54
N GLY A 345 -14.83 -31.75 -45.77
CA GLY A 345 -15.79 -32.60 -46.48
C GLY A 345 -17.24 -32.15 -46.30
N PRO A 346 -18.16 -32.63 -47.16
CA PRO A 346 -19.57 -32.27 -47.08
C PRO A 346 -20.21 -32.86 -45.80
N PRO A 347 -20.91 -32.04 -44.99
CA PRO A 347 -21.56 -32.52 -43.79
C PRO A 347 -22.81 -33.36 -44.11
N GLN A 348 -23.24 -34.17 -43.14
CA GLN A 348 -24.47 -34.95 -43.29
C GLN A 348 -25.69 -34.06 -43.12
N LEU A 349 -26.64 -34.17 -44.06
CA LEU A 349 -27.94 -33.50 -43.97
C LEU A 349 -28.68 -34.02 -42.74
N GLY A 350 -29.11 -33.12 -41.86
CA GLY A 350 -29.94 -33.48 -40.72
C GLY A 350 -31.28 -34.04 -41.18
N ARG A 351 -31.75 -35.12 -40.56
CA ARG A 351 -33.13 -35.59 -40.73
C ARG A 351 -34.06 -34.45 -40.25
N LYS A 352 -34.78 -33.80 -41.17
CA LYS A 352 -35.76 -32.74 -40.86
C LYS A 352 -36.72 -33.21 -39.76
N ARG A 353 -36.53 -32.75 -38.52
CA ARG A 353 -37.57 -32.79 -37.50
C ARG A 353 -38.48 -31.60 -37.76
N ARG A 354 -39.70 -31.86 -38.21
CA ARG A 354 -40.76 -30.84 -38.36
C ARG A 354 -41.20 -30.40 -36.97
N GLU A 355 -40.42 -29.55 -36.31
CA GLU A 355 -40.86 -28.75 -35.18
C GLU A 355 -40.61 -27.29 -35.57
N ALA A 356 -41.70 -26.53 -35.68
CA ALA A 356 -41.70 -25.14 -36.07
C ALA A 356 -41.02 -24.29 -34.98
N VAL A 357 -39.71 -24.12 -35.09
CA VAL A 357 -39.00 -22.98 -34.50
C VAL A 357 -38.55 -22.10 -35.66
N ARG A 358 -39.50 -21.35 -36.20
CA ARG A 358 -39.22 -20.25 -37.12
C ARG A 358 -38.67 -19.08 -36.29
N GLY A 359 -37.43 -19.23 -35.82
CA GLY A 359 -36.59 -18.09 -35.48
C GLY A 359 -35.89 -17.67 -36.76
N GLU A 360 -36.64 -17.07 -37.70
CA GLU A 360 -36.00 -16.34 -38.79
C GLU A 360 -35.16 -15.24 -38.15
N LEU A 361 -33.84 -15.30 -38.37
CA LEU A 361 -32.99 -14.13 -38.24
C LEU A 361 -33.35 -13.19 -39.39
N THR A 362 -34.44 -12.42 -39.22
CA THR A 362 -34.73 -11.29 -40.10
C THR A 362 -33.70 -10.18 -39.80
N PRO A 363 -33.02 -9.60 -40.81
CA PRO A 363 -32.04 -8.52 -40.63
C PRO A 363 -32.66 -7.15 -40.26
N GLU A 364 -33.71 -7.09 -39.44
CA GLU A 364 -34.54 -5.88 -39.28
C GLU A 364 -34.51 -5.22 -37.89
N PHE A 365 -33.51 -5.51 -37.04
CA PHE A 365 -33.31 -4.72 -35.81
C PHE A 365 -31.83 -4.44 -35.54
N LEU A 366 -31.22 -3.60 -36.39
CA LEU A 366 -30.02 -2.83 -36.04
C LEU A 366 -30.33 -1.33 -36.11
N ASP A 367 -31.41 -0.88 -35.46
CA ASP A 367 -31.54 0.55 -35.15
C ASP A 367 -30.81 0.84 -33.82
N PHE A 368 -29.50 1.04 -33.92
CA PHE A 368 -28.65 1.47 -32.81
C PHE A 368 -28.79 2.98 -32.49
N ARG A 369 -29.84 3.66 -32.98
CA ARG A 369 -29.91 5.13 -32.94
C ARG A 369 -30.95 5.78 -32.03
N SER A 370 -31.56 5.06 -31.08
CA SER A 370 -32.33 5.73 -30.03
C SER A 370 -32.06 5.19 -28.63
N ASN A 371 -31.04 5.74 -27.96
CA ASN A 371 -31.08 5.80 -26.49
C ASN A 371 -30.34 7.00 -25.88
N ASP A 372 -30.39 8.14 -26.58
CA ASP A 372 -29.81 9.44 -26.19
C ASP A 372 -30.51 10.10 -24.96
N ARG A 373 -31.38 9.35 -24.27
CA ARG A 373 -32.12 9.83 -23.08
C ARG A 373 -31.73 9.11 -21.78
N GLN A 374 -30.81 8.14 -21.82
CA GLN A 374 -30.39 7.36 -20.66
C GLN A 374 -28.98 7.67 -20.13
N ASP A 375 -28.26 8.62 -20.74
CA ASP A 375 -26.88 8.94 -20.34
C ASP A 375 -26.80 9.73 -19.02
N LYS A 376 -27.77 10.61 -18.71
CA LYS A 376 -27.70 11.44 -17.49
C LYS A 376 -27.91 10.68 -16.16
N LYS A 377 -28.45 9.46 -16.19
CA LYS A 377 -28.64 8.63 -14.98
C LYS A 377 -27.54 7.57 -14.81
N ARG A 378 -26.86 7.17 -15.90
CA ARG A 378 -25.70 6.27 -15.85
C ARG A 378 -24.47 6.95 -15.27
N ASP A 379 -24.24 8.23 -15.55
CA ASP A 379 -23.06 8.98 -15.08
C ASP A 379 -22.88 9.00 -13.55
N ARG A 380 -23.96 8.90 -12.75
CA ARG A 380 -23.85 8.88 -11.28
C ARG A 380 -23.54 7.50 -10.69
N ASP A 381 -23.91 6.41 -11.38
CA ASP A 381 -23.60 5.04 -10.94
C ASP A 381 -22.25 4.55 -11.49
N THR A 382 -21.77 5.09 -12.62
CA THR A 382 -20.44 4.76 -13.17
C THR A 382 -19.28 5.36 -12.37
N ASP A 383 -19.49 6.45 -11.64
CA ASP A 383 -18.46 7.10 -10.81
C ASP A 383 -18.04 6.28 -9.57
N ASP A 384 -18.92 5.41 -9.05
CA ASP A 384 -18.58 4.47 -7.96
C ASP A 384 -17.87 3.21 -8.48
N VAL A 385 -18.03 2.87 -9.77
CA VAL A 385 -17.50 1.64 -10.38
C VAL A 385 -16.20 1.85 -11.16
N SER A 386 -15.80 3.09 -11.46
CA SER A 386 -14.56 3.35 -12.22
C SER A 386 -13.31 2.87 -11.47
N VAL A 387 -12.66 1.83 -12.01
CA VAL A 387 -11.37 1.34 -11.50
C VAL A 387 -10.28 2.39 -11.74
N SER A 388 -10.33 3.09 -12.88
CA SER A 388 -9.34 4.09 -13.28
C SER A 388 -9.19 5.23 -12.27
N ARG A 389 -10.30 5.75 -11.73
CA ARG A 389 -10.27 6.77 -10.67
C ARG A 389 -9.58 6.26 -9.41
N HIS A 390 -9.88 5.03 -8.99
CA HIS A 390 -9.25 4.41 -7.83
C HIS A 390 -7.75 4.19 -8.07
N VAL A 391 -7.36 3.74 -9.27
CA VAL A 391 -5.94 3.62 -9.65
C VAL A 391 -5.24 4.97 -9.55
N HIS A 392 -5.85 6.05 -10.03
CA HIS A 392 -5.30 7.40 -9.96
C HIS A 392 -5.05 7.87 -8.52
N GLU A 393 -6.05 7.70 -7.65
CA GLU A 393 -5.92 8.01 -6.23
C GLU A 393 -4.80 7.20 -5.56
N ILE A 394 -4.74 5.91 -5.86
CA ILE A 394 -3.73 5.01 -5.30
C ILE A 394 -2.35 5.42 -5.76
N LYS A 395 -2.17 5.62 -7.07
CA LYS A 395 -0.92 6.09 -7.68
C LYS A 395 -0.40 7.35 -7.01
N THR A 396 -1.27 8.34 -6.81
CA THR A 396 -0.93 9.61 -6.16
C THR A 396 -0.49 9.38 -4.71
N LYS A 397 -1.19 8.50 -3.98
CA LYS A 397 -0.83 8.17 -2.59
C LYS A 397 0.48 7.39 -2.47
N ILE A 398 0.77 6.47 -3.40
CA ILE A 398 2.05 5.74 -3.46
C ILE A 398 3.19 6.70 -3.82
N ARG A 399 2.98 7.60 -4.79
CA ARG A 399 3.98 8.62 -5.15
C ARG A 399 4.38 9.46 -3.94
N ASN A 400 3.42 9.83 -3.09
CA ASN A 400 3.70 10.58 -1.86
C ASN A 400 4.44 9.77 -0.78
N SER A 401 4.50 8.44 -0.89
CA SER A 401 5.30 7.60 0.01
C SER A 401 6.69 7.27 -0.52
N ARG A 402 7.12 7.86 -1.64
CA ARG A 402 8.43 7.61 -2.27
C ARG A 402 9.59 7.80 -1.29
N ASP A 403 9.66 8.96 -0.66
CA ASP A 403 10.79 9.33 0.19
C ASP A 403 10.55 8.94 1.67
N PHE A 404 9.51 8.15 1.94
CA PHE A 404 9.06 7.82 3.29
C PHE A 404 10.15 7.24 4.20
N TRP A 405 10.95 6.29 3.69
CA TRP A 405 12.02 5.66 4.47
C TRP A 405 13.21 6.59 4.70
N SER A 406 13.50 7.48 3.75
CA SER A 406 14.56 8.48 3.90
C SER A 406 14.19 9.58 4.92
N GLU A 407 12.90 9.91 5.01
CA GLU A 407 12.39 10.89 5.97
C GLU A 407 12.12 10.31 7.36
N LEU A 408 12.15 8.98 7.52
CA LEU A 408 11.78 8.29 8.75
C LEU A 408 12.63 8.74 9.96
N PRO A 409 13.97 8.85 9.88
CA PRO A 409 14.78 9.35 10.99
C PRO A 409 14.37 10.76 11.42
N THR A 410 14.11 11.64 10.46
CA THR A 410 13.67 13.02 10.71
C THR A 410 12.28 13.07 11.35
N LYS A 411 11.36 12.18 10.95
CA LYS A 411 10.02 12.08 11.56
C LYS A 411 10.06 11.54 12.99
N MET A 412 10.96 10.60 13.28
CA MET A 412 11.16 10.08 14.64
C MET A 412 11.80 11.11 15.58
N CYS A 413 12.61 12.02 15.05
CA CYS A 413 13.25 13.09 15.82
C CYS A 413 12.44 14.39 15.91
N ARG A 414 11.13 14.37 15.65
CA ARG A 414 10.29 15.59 15.70
C ARG A 414 10.26 16.25 17.09
N ASP A 415 10.35 15.43 18.14
CA ASP A 415 10.32 15.91 19.53
C ASP A 415 11.69 16.40 20.05
N ALA A 416 12.75 16.25 19.25
CA ALA A 416 14.09 16.75 19.56
C ALA A 416 14.13 18.30 19.62
N ALA A 417 15.19 18.83 20.23
CA ALA A 417 15.41 20.26 20.27
C ALA A 417 15.58 20.81 18.84
N LYS A 418 14.87 21.90 18.51
CA LYS A 418 14.97 22.55 17.19
C LYS A 418 16.41 23.02 16.94
N GLU A 419 16.81 23.05 15.67
CA GLU A 419 18.11 23.60 15.25
C GLU A 419 18.26 25.03 15.80
N GLY A 420 19.30 25.27 16.60
CA GLY A 420 19.57 26.55 17.25
C GLY A 420 19.12 26.70 18.71
N ALA A 421 18.62 25.63 19.36
CA ALA A 421 18.35 25.65 20.81
C ALA A 421 19.61 26.05 21.61
N ALA A 422 19.45 26.88 22.64
CA ALA A 422 20.57 27.40 23.44
C ALA A 422 21.29 26.31 24.26
N SER A 423 20.58 25.23 24.59
CA SER A 423 21.10 24.07 25.33
C SER A 423 20.29 22.82 24.94
N CYS A 424 20.94 21.82 24.36
CA CYS A 424 20.38 20.52 24.02
C CYS A 424 21.33 19.40 24.45
N TRP A 425 20.78 18.19 24.60
CA TRP A 425 21.56 17.04 25.04
C TRP A 425 22.34 16.40 23.88
N THR A 426 23.67 16.36 24.00
CA THR A 426 24.59 15.80 22.99
C THR A 426 25.00 14.35 23.27
N GLY A 427 24.48 13.74 24.34
CA GLY A 427 24.86 12.39 24.79
C GLY A 427 25.89 12.36 25.91
N THR A 428 26.61 13.46 26.14
CA THR A 428 27.60 13.58 27.23
C THR A 428 27.41 14.82 28.09
N LYS A 429 27.04 15.96 27.49
CA LYS A 429 26.82 17.24 28.18
C LYS A 429 25.71 18.04 27.48
N LEU A 430 25.24 19.07 28.18
CA LEU A 430 24.42 20.14 27.60
C LEU A 430 25.28 21.02 26.69
N GLY A 431 24.87 21.15 25.43
CA GLY A 431 25.62 21.89 24.41
C GLY A 431 24.75 22.29 23.22
N LYS A 432 25.39 22.70 22.12
CA LYS A 432 24.76 22.99 20.84
C LYS A 432 25.18 21.97 19.80
#